data_AF-A0A6L4AUN0-F1
#
_entry.id   AF-A0A6L4AUN0-F1
#
_cell.length_a   1.000
_cell.length_b   1.000
_cell.length_c   1.000
_cell.angle_alpha   90.00
_cell.angle_beta   90.00
_cell.angle_gamma   90.00
#
_symmetry.space_group_name_H-M   'P 1'
#
loop_
_entity.id
_entity.type
_entity.pdbx_description
1 polymer ?
#
loop_
_entity_poly.entity_id
_entity_poly.type
_entity_poly.pdbx_seq_one_letter_code
_entity_poly.pdbx_strand_id
1 'polypeptide(L)'
;MPASLSRRDLDQLAAAGIDAAEADRQLALLAAPPAPIRLARPCTVGDGILRLTTPRQAELARLGAAARDAGRLGKFVPASGAATRMFGAPTAARERGLTA
;
A
#
# COMPACT_ATOMS: atom_id res chain seq x y z
N MET A 1 -22.50 -14.83 17.41
CA MET A 1 -22.40 -13.52 18.09
C MET A 1 -20.95 -13.08 17.96
N PRO A 2 -20.63 -11.91 17.41
CA PRO A 2 -19.25 -11.39 17.50
C PRO A 2 -18.88 -11.30 18.99
N ALA A 3 -17.62 -11.58 19.31
CA ALA A 3 -17.13 -11.51 20.67
C ALA A 3 -17.37 -10.09 21.23
N SER A 4 -18.03 -9.98 22.37
CA SER A 4 -18.25 -8.69 23.04
C SER A 4 -16.90 -8.12 23.47
N LEU A 5 -16.57 -6.91 23.02
CA LEU A 5 -15.38 -6.19 23.49
C LEU A 5 -15.47 -5.96 24.99
N SER A 6 -14.38 -6.23 25.71
CA SER A 6 -14.30 -5.91 27.14
C SER A 6 -14.13 -4.41 27.34
N ARG A 7 -14.35 -3.94 28.58
CA ARG A 7 -14.11 -2.53 28.94
C ARG A 7 -12.66 -2.11 28.64
N ARG A 8 -11.70 -3.00 28.90
CA ARG A 8 -10.28 -2.76 28.60
C ARG A 8 -10.05 -2.57 27.10
N ASP A 9 -10.71 -3.37 26.26
CA ASP A 9 -10.58 -3.24 24.80
C ASP A 9 -11.14 -1.89 24.32
N LEU A 10 -12.29 -1.49 24.85
CA LEU A 10 -12.89 -0.18 24.53
C LEU A 10 -12.01 0.99 24.97
N ASP A 11 -11.42 0.93 26.16
CA ASP A 11 -10.52 1.97 26.66
C ASP A 11 -9.23 2.05 25.80
N GLN A 12 -8.71 0.90 25.34
CA GLN A 12 -7.56 0.86 24.43
C GLN A 12 -7.88 1.42 23.04
N LEU A 13 -9.04 1.07 22.49
CA LEU A 13 -9.50 1.58 21.19
C LEU A 13 -9.72 3.10 21.25
N ALA A 14 -10.36 3.59 22.31
CA ALA A 14 -10.57 5.02 22.53
C ALA A 14 -9.24 5.78 22.61
N ALA A 15 -8.23 5.23 23.30
CA ALA A 15 -6.88 5.81 23.37
C ALA A 15 -6.18 5.86 22.00
N ALA A 16 -6.54 4.97 21.07
CA ALA A 16 -6.06 4.96 19.68
C ALA A 16 -6.90 5.86 18.74
N GLY A 17 -7.91 6.57 19.25
CA GLY A 17 -8.80 7.41 18.45
C GLY A 17 -9.90 6.64 17.73
N ILE A 18 -10.20 5.42 18.16
CA ILE A 18 -11.25 4.55 17.63
C ILE A 18 -12.38 4.50 18.67
N ASP A 19 -13.50 5.16 18.39
CA ASP A 19 -14.67 5.08 19.26
C ASP A 19 -15.42 3.74 19.11
N ALA A 20 -16.43 3.52 19.96
CA ALA A 20 -17.18 2.27 19.95
C ALA A 20 -17.95 2.02 18.63
N ALA A 21 -18.47 3.08 17.99
CA ALA A 21 -19.20 2.96 16.73
C ALA A 21 -18.25 2.61 15.57
N GLU A 22 -17.06 3.20 15.57
CA GLU A 22 -15.97 2.86 14.67
C GLU A 22 -15.53 1.40 14.86
N ALA A 23 -15.33 0.98 16.10
CA ALA A 23 -14.93 -0.38 16.44
C ALA A 23 -15.97 -1.42 15.96
N ASP A 24 -17.26 -1.19 16.22
CA ASP A 24 -18.33 -2.07 15.77
C ASP A 24 -18.39 -2.16 14.23
N ARG A 25 -18.22 -1.04 13.53
CA ARG A 25 -18.17 -1.03 12.06
C ARG A 25 -16.98 -1.84 11.53
N GLN A 26 -15.79 -1.67 12.12
CA GLN A 26 -14.60 -2.44 11.72
C GLN A 26 -14.77 -3.93 12.01
N LEU A 27 -15.33 -4.30 13.16
CA LEU A 27 -15.62 -5.69 13.50
C LEU A 27 -16.64 -6.32 12.53
N ALA A 28 -17.67 -5.57 12.13
CA ALA A 28 -18.63 -6.02 11.11
C ALA A 28 -17.94 -6.28 9.77
N LEU A 29 -17.02 -5.40 9.34
CA LEU A 29 -16.21 -5.59 8.14
C LEU A 29 -15.28 -6.81 8.24
N LEU A 30 -14.72 -7.10 9.41
CA LEU A 30 -13.87 -8.28 9.60
C LEU A 30 -14.68 -9.58 9.63
N ALA A 31 -15.86 -9.56 10.23
CA ALA A 31 -16.75 -10.71 10.31
C ALA A 31 -17.40 -11.04 8.95
N ALA A 32 -17.68 -10.01 8.14
CA ALA A 32 -18.25 -10.13 6.81
C ALA A 32 -17.47 -9.22 5.84
N PRO A 33 -16.27 -9.64 5.41
CA PRO A 33 -15.44 -8.82 4.53
C PRO A 33 -16.13 -8.60 3.18
N PRO A 34 -15.93 -7.42 2.55
CA PRO A 34 -16.40 -7.21 1.20
C PRO A 34 -15.79 -8.26 0.27
N ALA A 35 -16.54 -8.64 -0.77
CA ALA A 35 -16.04 -9.57 -1.76
C ALA A 35 -14.70 -9.07 -2.34
N PRO A 36 -13.72 -9.96 -2.56
CA PRO A 36 -12.47 -9.58 -3.21
C PRO A 36 -12.75 -8.87 -4.54
N ILE A 37 -12.00 -7.80 -4.80
CA ILE A 37 -12.10 -7.10 -6.08
C ILE A 37 -11.70 -8.07 -7.19
N ARG A 38 -12.59 -8.27 -8.16
CA ARG A 38 -12.29 -9.00 -9.37
C ARG A 38 -11.47 -8.11 -10.30
N LEU A 39 -10.19 -8.43 -10.46
CA LEU A 39 -9.34 -7.74 -11.43
C LEU A 39 -9.88 -7.99 -12.84
N ALA A 40 -10.04 -6.91 -13.62
CA ALA A 40 -10.51 -7.02 -15.01
C ALA A 40 -9.47 -7.71 -15.90
N ARG A 41 -8.21 -7.25 -15.82
CA ARG A 41 -7.01 -7.79 -16.46
C ARG A 41 -5.77 -7.07 -15.91
N PRO A 42 -4.54 -7.59 -16.15
CA PRO A 42 -3.33 -6.84 -15.87
C PRO A 42 -3.29 -5.50 -16.62
N CYS A 43 -2.72 -4.48 -15.98
CA CYS A 43 -2.48 -3.18 -16.57
C CYS A 43 -1.31 -3.28 -17.57
N THR A 44 -1.49 -2.76 -18.78
CA THR A 44 -0.51 -2.76 -19.87
C THR A 44 -0.18 -1.33 -20.31
N VAL A 45 0.81 -1.18 -21.21
CA VAL A 45 1.09 0.12 -21.83
C VAL A 45 -0.19 0.63 -22.50
N GLY A 46 -0.59 1.86 -22.17
CA GLY A 46 -1.84 2.46 -22.63
C GLY A 46 -2.95 2.51 -21.56
N ASP A 47 -2.86 1.70 -20.50
CA ASP A 47 -3.81 1.73 -19.36
C ASP A 47 -3.43 2.79 -18.31
N GLY A 48 -2.88 3.92 -18.77
CA GLY A 48 -2.21 4.90 -17.91
C GLY A 48 -0.74 4.59 -17.62
N ILE A 49 -0.22 3.44 -18.07
CA ILE A 49 1.22 3.16 -18.10
C ILE A 49 1.82 3.71 -19.40
N LEU A 50 2.71 4.70 -19.27
CA LEU A 50 3.47 5.25 -20.39
C LEU A 50 4.82 4.54 -20.53
N ARG A 51 5.14 4.06 -21.73
CA ARG A 51 6.47 3.52 -22.06
C ARG A 51 7.36 4.64 -22.60
N LEU A 52 8.45 4.92 -21.89
CA LEU A 52 9.40 5.97 -22.26
C LEU A 52 10.43 5.46 -23.27
N THR A 53 10.71 6.25 -24.30
CA THR A 53 11.84 6.01 -25.21
C THR A 53 13.17 6.25 -24.50
N THR A 54 14.25 5.62 -24.95
CA THR A 54 15.59 5.79 -24.36
C THR A 54 16.01 7.26 -24.23
N PRO A 55 15.82 8.13 -25.25
CA PRO A 55 16.13 9.55 -25.11
C PRO A 55 15.31 10.23 -24.02
N ARG A 56 14.00 9.91 -23.93
CA ARG A 56 13.10 10.50 -22.93
C ARG A 56 13.44 10.05 -21.52
N GLN A 57 13.92 8.81 -21.34
CA GLN A 57 14.42 8.32 -20.05
C GLN A 57 15.62 9.15 -19.58
N ALA A 58 16.60 9.38 -20.45
CA ALA A 58 17.79 10.16 -20.11
C ALA A 58 17.44 11.62 -19.75
N GLU A 59 16.53 12.23 -20.51
CA GLU A 59 16.02 13.57 -20.23
C GLU A 59 15.33 13.65 -18.86
N LEU A 60 14.39 12.76 -18.59
CA LEU A 60 13.64 12.74 -17.33
C LEU A 60 14.54 12.43 -16.13
N ALA A 61 15.55 11.58 -16.30
CA ALA A 61 16.55 11.33 -15.26
C ALA A 61 17.33 12.61 -14.88
N ARG A 62 17.73 13.41 -15.88
CA ARG A 62 18.39 14.71 -15.64
C ARG A 62 17.45 15.69 -14.94
N LEU A 63 16.19 15.78 -15.36
CA LEU A 63 15.20 16.64 -14.70
C LEU A 63 14.92 16.21 -13.26
N GLY A 64 14.87 14.91 -13.00
CA GLY A 64 14.72 14.34 -11.66
C GLY A 64 15.91 14.66 -10.76
N ALA A 65 17.14 14.57 -11.29
CA ALA A 65 18.34 14.98 -10.56
C ALA A 65 18.31 16.47 -10.20
N ALA A 66 17.97 17.35 -11.15
CA ALA A 66 17.84 18.77 -10.86
C ALA A 66 16.73 19.07 -9.84
N ALA A 67 15.59 18.36 -9.89
CA ALA A 67 14.52 18.49 -8.91
C ALA A 67 14.94 18.06 -7.50
N ARG A 68 15.70 16.96 -7.40
CA ARG A 68 16.31 16.49 -6.14
C ARG A 68 17.23 17.55 -5.56
N ASP A 69 18.14 18.07 -6.37
CA ASP A 69 19.18 19.01 -5.93
C ASP A 69 18.54 20.36 -5.50
N ALA A 70 17.39 20.71 -6.10
CA ALA A 70 16.54 21.83 -5.68
C ALA A 70 15.64 21.52 -4.45
N GLY A 71 15.79 20.37 -3.80
CA GLY A 71 15.00 20.00 -2.61
C GLY A 71 13.52 19.71 -2.88
N ARG A 72 13.13 19.49 -4.14
CA ARG A 72 11.72 19.28 -4.53
C ARG A 72 11.26 17.82 -4.43
N LEU A 73 12.13 16.92 -3.97
CA LEU A 73 11.79 15.52 -3.77
C LEU A 73 11.66 15.22 -2.26
N GLY A 74 10.48 14.75 -1.86
CA GLY A 74 10.22 14.20 -0.54
C GLY A 74 9.98 12.70 -0.62
N LYS A 75 10.50 11.94 0.34
CA LYS A 75 10.17 10.52 0.52
C LYS A 75 9.24 10.37 1.71
N PHE A 76 8.01 9.94 1.46
CA PHE A 76 7.09 9.53 2.52
C PHE A 76 7.32 8.03 2.81
N VAL A 77 7.68 7.71 4.05
CA VAL A 77 7.83 6.32 4.51
C VAL A 77 6.67 6.03 5.45
N PRO A 78 5.63 5.28 5.01
CA PRO A 78 4.53 4.92 5.89
C PRO A 78 5.02 3.93 6.97
N ALA A 79 4.61 4.15 8.22
CA ALA A 79 5.01 3.30 9.36
C ALA A 79 4.37 1.89 9.37
N SER A 80 3.46 1.58 8.43
CA SER A 80 2.59 0.40 8.51
C SER A 80 3.20 -0.91 8.01
N GLY A 81 4.39 -0.90 7.38
CA GLY A 81 5.04 -2.10 6.84
C GLY A 81 4.25 -2.82 5.73
N ALA A 82 3.17 -2.20 5.22
CA ALA A 82 2.31 -2.79 4.19
C ALA A 82 3.08 -3.10 2.90
N ALA A 83 3.95 -2.18 2.47
CA ALA A 83 4.82 -2.38 1.32
C ALA A 83 5.75 -3.59 1.51
N THR A 84 6.35 -3.74 2.71
CA THR A 84 7.20 -4.89 3.02
C THR A 84 6.44 -6.21 2.89
N ARG A 85 5.18 -6.28 3.35
CA ARG A 85 4.34 -7.48 3.19
C ARG A 85 3.91 -7.71 1.74
N MET A 86 3.53 -6.65 1.02
CA MET A 86 3.14 -6.73 -0.39
C MET A 86 4.26 -7.21 -1.30
N PHE A 87 5.50 -6.77 -1.05
CA PHE A 87 6.66 -7.08 -1.90
C PHE A 87 7.60 -8.15 -1.33
N GLY A 88 7.33 -8.68 -0.14
CA GLY A 88 8.20 -9.68 0.50
C GLY A 88 8.37 -10.95 -0.33
N ALA A 89 7.25 -11.57 -0.75
CA ALA A 89 7.28 -12.78 -1.56
C ALA A 89 7.97 -12.59 -2.94
N PRO A 90 7.63 -11.57 -3.76
CA PRO A 90 8.30 -11.38 -5.04
C PRO A 90 9.77 -10.97 -4.90
N THR A 91 10.16 -10.26 -3.82
CA THR A 91 11.57 -9.93 -3.58
C THR A 91 12.39 -11.18 -3.23
N ALA A 92 11.86 -12.03 -2.34
CA ALA A 92 12.51 -13.29 -1.97
C ALA A 92 12.61 -14.27 -3.15
N ALA A 93 11.61 -14.33 -4.02
CA ALA A 93 11.67 -15.14 -5.25
C ALA A 93 12.80 -14.66 -6.18
N ARG A 94 12.91 -13.34 -6.39
CA ARG A 94 13.99 -12.73 -7.18
C ARG A 94 15.37 -13.02 -6.60
N GLU A 95 15.55 -12.90 -5.29
CA GLU A 95 16.82 -13.19 -4.60
C GLU A 95 17.22 -14.66 -4.72
N ARG A 96 16.24 -15.57 -4.83
CA ARG A 96 16.45 -17.01 -5.05
C ARG A 96 16.61 -17.38 -6.52
N GLY A 97 16.65 -16.40 -7.44
CA GLY A 97 16.77 -16.64 -8.87
C GLY A 97 15.53 -17.25 -9.52
N LEU A 98 14.41 -17.28 -8.81
CA LEU A 98 13.13 -17.76 -9.34
C LEU A 98 12.48 -16.60 -10.11
N THR A 99 12.51 -16.69 -11.43
CA THR A 99 11.77 -15.78 -12.31
C THR A 99 10.48 -16.44 -12.77
N ALA A 100 9.42 -15.65 -12.92
CA ALA A 100 8.18 -16.05 -13.56
C ALA A 100 8.31 -15.97 -15.08
#